data_AF-A0A8J2L428-F1
#
_entry.id   AF-A0A8J2L428-F1
#
_cell.length_a   1.000
_cell.length_b   1.000
_cell.length_c   1.000
_cell.angle_alpha   90.00
_cell.angle_beta   90.00
_cell.angle_gamma   90.00
#
_symmetry.space_group_name_H-M   'P 1'
#
loop_
_entity.id
_entity.type
_entity.pdbx_description
1 polymer ?
#
loop_
_entity_poly.entity_id
_entity_poly.type
_entity_poly.pdbx_seq_one_letter_code
_entity_poly.pdbx_strand_id
1 'polypeptide(L)'
;HFANGVQLSENEDFVLVSESIRSRVLRYHLKGPKAGQKDVFMDGLPGVPDNIRSNGKGGFYIVLTQPRQFFGDNIGRLPIVRKIILRTHSLVDLVLGSLKRFIPDFVGFGGLSEIVGF
;
A
#
# COMPACT_ATOMS: atom_id res chain seq x y z
N HIS A 1 -3.31 9.85 19.48
CA HIS A 1 -2.64 10.00 18.16
C HIS A 1 -3.07 8.80 17.31
N PHE A 2 -3.69 9.03 16.14
CA PHE A 2 -4.01 7.94 15.21
C PHE A 2 -2.76 7.44 14.49
N ALA A 3 -2.81 6.21 13.99
CA ALA A 3 -1.79 5.66 13.11
C ALA A 3 -1.59 6.58 11.89
N ASN A 4 -0.37 6.61 11.36
CA ASN A 4 -0.07 7.38 10.16
C ASN A 4 -1.03 6.98 9.03
N GLY A 5 -1.58 7.98 8.35
CA GLY A 5 -2.57 7.78 7.28
C GLY A 5 -3.98 7.36 7.72
N VAL A 6 -4.31 7.42 9.00
CA VAL A 6 -5.68 7.23 9.52
C VAL A 6 -6.15 8.49 10.23
N GLN A 7 -7.34 8.99 9.86
CA GLN A 7 -7.90 10.19 10.47
C GLN A 7 -9.41 10.04 10.68
N LEU A 8 -9.84 10.18 11.93
CA LEU A 8 -11.25 10.24 12.31
C LEU A 8 -11.86 11.59 11.90
N SER A 9 -13.10 11.56 11.41
CA SER A 9 -13.93 12.74 11.19
C SER A 9 -14.24 13.47 12.50
N GLU A 10 -14.54 14.76 12.42
CA GLU A 10 -14.88 15.56 13.60
C GLU A 10 -16.11 15.04 14.37
N ASN A 11 -17.12 14.53 13.65
CA ASN A 11 -18.34 13.96 14.24
C ASN A 11 -18.23 12.46 14.58
N GLU A 12 -17.04 11.89 14.39
CA GLU A 12 -16.78 10.44 14.55
C GLU A 12 -17.76 9.54 13.78
N ASP A 13 -18.25 10.01 12.63
CA ASP A 13 -19.17 9.30 11.74
C ASP A 13 -18.44 8.50 10.66
N PHE A 14 -17.17 8.83 10.36
CA PHE A 14 -16.32 8.06 9.47
C PHE A 14 -14.82 8.17 9.80
N VAL A 15 -14.03 7.25 9.25
CA VAL A 15 -12.57 7.29 9.29
C VAL A 15 -12.03 7.31 7.87
N LEU A 16 -11.07 8.20 7.61
CA LEU A 16 -10.27 8.20 6.39
C LEU A 16 -9.02 7.35 6.55
N VAL A 17 -8.68 6.60 5.51
CA VAL A 17 -7.49 5.75 5.45
C VAL A 17 -6.78 5.95 4.11
N SER A 18 -5.47 6.26 4.16
CA SER A 18 -4.60 6.31 2.97
C SER A 18 -4.40 4.92 2.37
N GLU A 19 -4.60 4.78 1.05
CA GLU A 19 -4.27 3.57 0.30
C GLU A 19 -3.16 3.88 -0.73
N SER A 20 -1.92 3.69 -0.29
CA SER A 20 -0.70 4.08 -1.01
C SER A 20 -0.57 3.43 -2.39
N ILE A 21 -0.78 2.12 -2.49
CA ILE A 21 -0.62 1.35 -3.74
C ILE A 21 -1.57 1.84 -4.84
N ARG A 22 -2.79 2.25 -4.46
CA ARG A 22 -3.80 2.73 -5.41
C ARG A 22 -3.83 4.24 -5.54
N SER A 23 -2.95 4.97 -4.83
CA SER A 23 -2.90 6.43 -4.80
C SER A 23 -4.28 7.05 -4.53
N ARG A 24 -4.96 6.58 -3.48
CA ARG A 24 -6.31 7.03 -3.12
C ARG A 24 -6.54 7.06 -1.61
N VAL A 25 -7.65 7.66 -1.20
CA VAL A 25 -8.14 7.67 0.19
C VAL A 25 -9.48 6.96 0.26
N LEU A 26 -9.59 6.02 1.19
CA LEU A 26 -10.83 5.33 1.51
C LEU A 26 -11.51 5.98 2.69
N ARG A 27 -12.84 5.93 2.71
CA ARG A 27 -13.67 6.32 3.85
C ARG A 27 -14.42 5.11 4.36
N TYR A 28 -14.27 4.83 5.65
CA TYR A 28 -15.00 3.81 6.38
C TYR A 28 -16.08 4.48 7.21
N HIS A 29 -17.34 4.12 6.98
CA HIS A 29 -18.47 4.68 7.72
C HIS A 29 -18.60 3.99 9.07
N LEU A 30 -18.61 4.77 10.14
CA LEU A 30 -18.79 4.28 11.51
C LEU A 30 -20.25 4.39 11.98
N LYS A 31 -21.01 5.35 11.44
CA LYS A 31 -22.39 5.64 11.84
C LYS A 31 -23.32 5.72 10.62
N GLY A 32 -24.63 5.70 10.87
CA GLY A 32 -25.67 5.87 9.87
C GLY A 32 -25.94 4.62 9.02
N PRO A 33 -26.75 4.73 7.95
CA PRO A 33 -27.21 3.60 7.15
C PRO A 33 -26.09 2.81 6.43
N LYS A 34 -24.91 3.42 6.28
CA LYS A 34 -23.73 2.81 5.66
C LYS A 34 -22.72 2.30 6.68
N ALA A 35 -23.01 2.31 7.98
CA ALA A 35 -22.08 1.86 9.01
C ALA A 35 -21.51 0.47 8.69
N GLY A 36 -20.20 0.31 8.86
CA GLY A 36 -19.45 -0.89 8.50
C GLY A 36 -19.08 -1.02 7.02
N GLN A 37 -19.61 -0.16 6.15
CA GLN A 37 -19.23 -0.12 4.74
C GLN A 37 -18.09 0.88 4.50
N LYS A 38 -17.46 0.77 3.33
CA LYS A 38 -16.46 1.72 2.86
C LYS A 38 -16.71 2.18 1.43
N ASP A 39 -16.31 3.41 1.13
CA ASP A 39 -16.26 3.95 -0.22
C ASP A 39 -14.94 4.66 -0.50
N VAL A 40 -14.72 5.02 -1.76
CA VAL A 40 -13.58 5.84 -2.17
C VAL A 40 -13.92 7.29 -1.88
N PHE A 41 -13.16 7.91 -0.98
CA PHE A 41 -13.32 9.33 -0.63
C PHE A 41 -12.69 10.22 -1.71
N MET A 42 -11.50 9.84 -2.16
CA MET A 42 -10.74 10.55 -3.17
C MET A 42 -9.87 9.55 -3.92
N ASP A 43 -9.94 9.55 -5.25
CA ASP A 43 -9.15 8.67 -6.12
C ASP A 43 -8.20 9.48 -7.00
N GLY A 44 -7.22 8.79 -7.57
CA GLY A 44 -6.36 9.36 -8.61
C GLY A 44 -5.42 10.46 -8.13
N LEU A 45 -4.95 10.37 -6.88
CA LEU A 45 -4.00 11.34 -6.33
C LEU A 45 -2.74 11.43 -7.21
N PRO A 46 -2.13 12.62 -7.35
CA PRO A 46 -0.91 12.80 -8.15
C PRO A 46 0.33 12.20 -7.48
N GLY A 47 0.17 11.61 -6.29
CA GLY A 47 1.22 10.99 -5.52
C GLY A 47 0.72 9.93 -4.55
N VAL A 48 1.67 9.26 -3.91
CA VAL A 48 1.40 8.21 -2.92
C VAL A 48 0.98 8.87 -1.60
N PRO A 49 -0.26 8.67 -1.14
CA PRO A 49 -0.70 9.20 0.14
C PRO A 49 -0.02 8.47 1.30
N ASP A 50 0.33 9.24 2.32
CA ASP A 50 0.82 8.75 3.61
C ASP A 50 -0.04 9.33 4.73
N ASN A 51 0.30 10.50 5.28
CA ASN A 51 -0.41 11.08 6.41
C ASN A 51 -1.68 11.86 6.04
N ILE A 52 -2.75 11.67 6.82
CA ILE A 52 -3.98 12.46 6.77
C ILE A 52 -4.14 13.20 8.09
N ARG A 53 -4.45 14.51 8.04
CA ARG A 53 -4.71 15.35 9.22
C ARG A 53 -5.94 16.21 9.01
N SER A 54 -6.76 16.39 10.04
CA SER A 54 -7.84 17.38 10.01
C SER A 54 -7.26 18.79 9.86
N ASN A 55 -7.94 19.64 9.09
CA ASN A 55 -7.64 21.07 9.01
C ASN A 55 -8.37 21.91 10.09
N GLY A 56 -9.16 21.26 10.96
CA GLY A 56 -9.95 21.90 12.01
C GLY A 56 -11.18 22.68 11.53
N LYS A 57 -11.55 22.54 10.25
CA LYS A 57 -12.68 23.24 9.59
C LYS A 57 -13.50 22.28 8.72
N GLY A 58 -13.61 21.02 9.14
CA GLY A 58 -14.31 19.96 8.40
C GLY A 58 -13.58 19.41 7.16
N GLY A 59 -12.35 19.83 6.88
CA GLY A 59 -11.52 19.32 5.78
C GLY A 59 -10.27 18.60 6.25
N PHE A 60 -9.45 18.14 5.30
CA PHE A 60 -8.27 17.31 5.58
C PHE A 60 -7.07 17.74 4.72
N TYR A 61 -5.88 17.69 5.33
CA TYR A 61 -4.59 17.71 4.64
C TYR A 61 -4.10 16.29 4.42
N ILE A 62 -3.62 16.00 3.21
CA ILE A 62 -3.05 14.70 2.84
C ILE A 62 -1.61 14.95 2.36
N VAL A 63 -0.66 14.27 2.99
CA VAL A 63 0.73 14.30 2.58
C VAL A 63 0.95 13.27 1.47
N LEU A 64 1.60 13.71 0.39
CA LEU A 64 2.01 12.86 -0.72
C LEU A 64 3.52 12.68 -0.66
N THR A 65 3.99 11.45 -0.47
CA THR A 65 5.43 11.18 -0.24
C THR A 65 6.22 11.07 -1.54
N GLN A 66 5.58 10.66 -2.63
CA GLN A 66 6.20 10.44 -3.93
C GLN A 66 5.20 10.73 -5.06
N PRO A 67 5.65 11.18 -6.25
CA PRO A 67 4.79 11.25 -7.43
C PRO A 67 4.20 9.89 -7.78
N ARG A 68 3.01 9.90 -8.37
CA ARG A 68 2.33 8.67 -8.79
C ARG A 68 3.16 7.97 -9.88
N GLN A 69 3.49 6.71 -9.65
CA GLN A 69 4.33 5.95 -10.59
C GLN A 69 3.48 5.26 -11.66
N PHE A 70 3.62 5.73 -12.90
CA PHE A 70 2.90 5.21 -14.07
C PHE A 70 3.06 3.69 -14.29
N PHE A 71 4.25 3.15 -14.00
CA PHE A 71 4.54 1.72 -14.20
C PHE A 71 3.83 0.81 -13.20
N GLY A 72 3.76 1.19 -11.93
CA GLY A 72 3.09 0.40 -10.88
C GLY A 72 1.59 0.24 -11.14
N ASP A 73 0.92 1.32 -11.57
CA ASP A 73 -0.52 1.32 -11.85
C ASP A 73 -0.94 0.46 -13.06
N ASN A 74 -0.05 0.37 -14.07
CA ASN A 74 -0.37 -0.25 -15.36
C ASN A 74 0.16 -1.69 -15.47
N ILE A 75 1.36 -1.98 -14.96
CA ILE A 75 1.97 -3.32 -15.06
C ILE A 75 1.17 -4.34 -14.24
N GLY A 76 0.67 -3.96 -13.06
CA GLY A 76 -0.13 -4.84 -12.21
C GLY A 76 -1.45 -5.31 -12.85
N ARG A 77 -1.93 -4.62 -13.89
CA ARG A 77 -3.16 -4.96 -14.62
C ARG A 77 -2.94 -6.01 -15.73
N LEU A 78 -1.69 -6.30 -16.08
CA LEU A 78 -1.35 -7.24 -17.15
C LEU A 78 -1.12 -8.65 -16.56
N PRO A 79 -2.05 -9.61 -16.77
CA PRO A 79 -1.99 -10.91 -16.11
C PRO A 79 -0.76 -11.73 -16.51
N ILE A 80 -0.28 -11.57 -17.75
CA ILE A 80 0.92 -12.25 -18.25
C ILE A 80 2.17 -11.74 -17.54
N VAL A 81 2.32 -10.42 -17.41
CA VAL A 81 3.48 -9.81 -16.73
C VAL A 81 3.52 -10.21 -15.27
N ARG A 82 2.38 -10.18 -14.57
CA ARG A 82 2.26 -10.69 -13.20
C ARG A 82 2.72 -12.14 -13.08
N LYS A 83 2.31 -13.00 -14.02
CA LYS A 83 2.70 -14.42 -14.04
C LYS A 83 4.20 -14.60 -14.25
N ILE A 84 4.82 -13.80 -15.12
CA ILE A 84 6.26 -13.82 -15.34
C ILE A 84 7.00 -13.40 -14.07
N ILE A 85 6.65 -12.26 -13.46
CA ILE A 85 7.29 -11.77 -12.24
C ILE A 85 7.23 -12.82 -11.13
N LEU A 86 6.05 -13.39 -10.87
CA LEU A 86 5.86 -14.42 -9.83
C LEU A 86 6.66 -15.70 -10.12
N ARG A 87 6.72 -16.13 -11.39
CA ARG A 87 7.50 -17.31 -11.78
C ARG A 87 9.00 -17.07 -11.64
N THR A 88 9.49 -15.93 -12.11
CA THR A 88 10.89 -15.55 -11.96
C THR A 88 11.29 -15.48 -10.48
N HIS A 89 10.46 -14.88 -9.63
CA HIS A 89 10.70 -14.86 -8.18
C HIS A 89 10.79 -16.29 -7.61
N SER A 90 9.83 -17.16 -7.92
CA SER A 90 9.84 -18.56 -7.45
C SER A 90 11.06 -19.37 -7.93
N LEU A 91 11.56 -19.08 -9.15
CA LEU A 91 12.76 -19.71 -9.67
C LEU A 91 14.02 -19.22 -8.95
N VAL A 92 14.11 -17.93 -8.65
CA VAL A 92 15.21 -17.36 -7.85
C VAL A 92 15.21 -17.99 -6.46
N ASP A 93 14.05 -18.08 -5.81
CA ASP A 93 13.92 -18.69 -4.48
C ASP A 93 14.33 -20.17 -4.50
N LEU A 94 13.95 -20.90 -5.54
CA LEU A 94 14.34 -22.30 -5.73
C LEU A 94 15.86 -22.45 -5.88
N VAL A 95 16.49 -21.63 -6.72
CA VAL A 95 17.94 -21.66 -6.97
C VAL A 95 18.71 -21.29 -5.71
N LEU A 96 18.33 -20.18 -5.05
CA LEU A 96 18.96 -19.74 -3.80
C LEU A 96 18.73 -20.74 -2.67
N GLY A 97 17.52 -21.29 -2.55
CA GLY A 97 17.17 -22.32 -1.57
C GLY A 97 17.95 -23.62 -1.78
N SER A 98 18.15 -24.04 -3.04
CA SER A 98 19.00 -25.19 -3.37
C SER A 98 20.45 -24.90 -3.01
N LEU A 99 20.97 -23.71 -3.32
CA LEU A 99 22.37 -23.34 -3.03
C LEU A 99 22.65 -23.31 -1.52
N LYS A 100 21.72 -22.80 -0.70
CA LYS A 100 21.82 -22.83 0.77
C LYS A 100 21.93 -24.24 1.36
N ARG A 101 21.40 -25.27 0.70
CA ARG A 101 21.54 -26.67 1.15
C ARG A 101 22.97 -27.20 1.01
N PHE A 102 23.74 -26.67 0.06
CA PHE A 102 25.11 -27.10 -0.23
C PHE A 102 26.16 -26.17 0.38
N ILE A 103 25.84 -24.90 0.58
CA ILE A 103 26.71 -23.90 1.22
C ILE A 103 25.89 -23.17 2.31
N PRO A 104 25.84 -23.71 3.54
CA PRO A 104 24.99 -23.17 4.61
C PRO A 104 25.34 -21.73 5.00
N ASP A 105 26.62 -21.35 4.89
CA ASP A 105 27.14 -20.01 5.22
C ASP A 105 27.06 -19.00 4.05
N PHE A 106 26.45 -19.40 2.93
CA PHE A 106 26.25 -18.48 1.81
C PHE A 106 25.23 -17.41 2.16
N VAL A 107 25.72 -16.18 2.43
CA VAL A 107 24.92 -14.96 2.59
C VAL A 107 24.37 -14.53 1.23
N GLY A 108 23.44 -15.31 0.67
CA GLY A 108 22.70 -14.94 -0.53
C GLY A 108 21.50 -14.08 -0.17
N PHE A 109 21.44 -12.83 -0.69
CA PHE A 109 20.30 -11.89 -0.75
C PHE A 109 19.23 -11.96 0.37
N GLY A 110 19.61 -12.37 1.59
CA GLY A 110 18.72 -12.45 2.74
C GLY A 110 18.23 -11.08 3.22
N GLY A 111 18.80 -10.00 2.69
CA GLY A 111 18.37 -8.63 2.95
C GLY A 111 17.23 -8.13 2.06
N LEU A 112 16.81 -8.83 1.00
CA LEU A 112 15.72 -8.34 0.14
C LEU A 112 14.33 -8.48 0.79
N SER A 113 14.13 -9.44 1.70
CA SER A 113 12.92 -9.48 2.53
C SER A 113 12.87 -8.35 3.57
N GLU A 114 14.01 -7.76 3.94
CA GLU A 114 14.07 -6.54 4.77
C GLU A 114 13.92 -5.26 3.93
N ILE A 115 14.31 -5.29 2.65
CA ILE A 115 14.27 -4.12 1.74
C ILE A 115 12.89 -3.94 1.08
N VAL A 116 12.07 -4.99 0.97
CA VAL A 116 10.75 -4.95 0.30
C VAL A 116 9.60 -5.28 1.26
N GLY A 117 9.69 -4.84 2.52
CA GLY A 117 8.72 -5.10 3.58
C GLY A 117 7.25 -5.17 3.10
N PHE A 118 6.74 -6.39 3.04
CA PHE A 118 5.32 -6.70 3.18
C PHE A 118 5.04 -7.00 4.64
#